data_AF-J9FCY9-F1
#
_entry.id   AF-J9FCY9-F1
#
_cell.length_a   1.000
_cell.length_b   1.000
_cell.length_c   1.000
_cell.angle_alpha   90.00
_cell.angle_beta   90.00
_cell.angle_gamma   90.00
#
_symmetry.space_group_name_H-M   'P 1'
#
loop_
_entity.id
_entity.type
_entity.pdbx_description
1 polymer ?
#
loop_
_entity_poly.entity_id
_entity_poly.type
_entity_poly.pdbx_seq_one_letter_code
_entity_poly.pdbx_strand_id
1 'polypeptide(L)'
;LVAVVTIVLSMGVTKMSKRQAIIRKMTAVETLGCTQIICSDKTGTLTQNKMTVVKHELASDEDKFLAGMALCSDAKWDAEKGEAVGEPTECALVNDAAKAGMTDLDSQRPRIGEAPFDSGRKMMSVVVKDVDGDFEQFTKGAPDVVIGLCTHVYENGRVVELTDARREEILA
;
A
#
# COMPACT_ATOMS: atom_id res chain seq x y z
N LEU A 1 -32.59 -17.29 41.12
CA LEU A 1 -32.46 -16.14 40.19
C LEU A 1 -30.99 -15.85 39.85
N VAL A 2 -30.14 -15.49 40.82
CA VAL A 2 -28.70 -15.21 40.57
C VAL A 2 -27.99 -16.34 39.82
N ALA A 3 -28.16 -17.59 40.24
CA ALA A 3 -27.56 -18.76 39.56
C ALA A 3 -28.00 -18.91 38.09
N VAL A 4 -29.27 -18.61 37.77
CA VAL A 4 -29.79 -18.72 36.40
C VAL A 4 -29.17 -17.65 35.51
N VAL A 5 -29.10 -16.40 35.99
CA VAL A 5 -28.46 -15.30 35.25
C VAL A 5 -26.99 -15.60 34.99
N THR A 6 -26.26 -16.11 36.01
CA THR A 6 -24.85 -16.49 35.85
C THR A 6 -24.66 -17.61 34.84
N ILE A 7 -25.50 -18.64 34.83
CA ILE A 7 -25.42 -19.73 33.83
C ILE A 7 -25.66 -19.17 32.41
N VAL A 8 -26.70 -18.35 32.22
CA VAL A 8 -27.02 -17.77 30.91
C VAL A 8 -25.90 -16.86 30.41
N LEU A 9 -25.36 -15.98 31.27
CA LEU A 9 -24.20 -15.15 30.93
C LEU A 9 -22.96 -15.99 30.62
N SER A 10 -22.72 -17.07 31.37
CA SER A 10 -21.59 -17.98 31.13
C SER A 10 -21.69 -18.70 29.78
N MET A 11 -22.91 -19.10 29.39
CA MET A 11 -23.17 -19.65 28.05
C MET A 11 -22.91 -18.60 26.97
N GLY A 12 -23.31 -17.34 27.20
CA GLY A 12 -23.02 -16.20 26.33
C GLY A 12 -21.51 -15.96 26.15
N VAL A 13 -20.76 -15.89 27.26
CA VAL A 13 -19.30 -15.78 27.26
C VAL A 13 -18.65 -16.92 26.47
N THR A 14 -19.09 -18.17 26.70
CA THR A 14 -18.56 -19.34 26.00
C THR A 14 -18.82 -19.26 24.49
N LYS A 15 -20.02 -18.82 24.09
CA LYS A 15 -20.38 -18.66 22.67
C LYS A 15 -19.58 -17.55 21.99
N MET A 16 -19.32 -16.43 22.66
CA MET A 16 -18.49 -15.32 22.16
C MET A 16 -17.02 -15.73 22.02
N SER A 17 -16.48 -16.45 23.01
CA SER A 17 -15.11 -16.96 22.98
C SER A 17 -14.87 -17.92 21.81
N LYS A 18 -15.83 -18.80 21.50
CA LYS A 18 -15.79 -19.66 20.29
C LYS A 18 -15.73 -18.87 18.97
N ARG A 19 -16.10 -17.58 18.98
CA ARG A 19 -16.01 -16.65 17.85
C ARG A 19 -14.82 -15.69 17.97
N GLN A 20 -13.79 -16.06 18.74
CA GLN A 20 -12.59 -15.24 18.97
C GLN A 20 -12.85 -13.91 19.71
N ALA A 21 -14.02 -13.74 20.36
CA ALA A 21 -14.33 -12.58 21.19
C ALA A 21 -14.14 -12.92 22.68
N ILE A 22 -12.98 -12.56 23.23
CA ILE A 22 -12.61 -12.89 24.61
C ILE A 22 -13.29 -11.91 25.58
N ILE A 23 -14.19 -12.42 26.41
CA ILE A 23 -14.90 -11.63 27.42
C ILE A 23 -14.20 -11.74 28.78
N ARG A 24 -13.62 -10.64 29.27
CA ARG A 24 -12.92 -10.58 30.58
C ARG A 24 -13.87 -10.38 31.77
N LYS A 25 -15.07 -9.83 31.55
CA LYS A 25 -16.09 -9.57 32.58
C LYS A 25 -17.44 -10.06 32.08
N MET A 26 -18.12 -10.95 32.82
CA MET A 26 -19.39 -11.55 32.39
C MET A 26 -20.48 -10.52 32.04
N THR A 27 -20.52 -9.40 32.79
CA THR A 27 -21.48 -8.31 32.58
C THR A 27 -21.33 -7.63 31.21
N ALA A 28 -20.16 -7.72 30.57
CA ALA A 28 -19.94 -7.12 29.25
C ALA A 28 -20.80 -7.75 28.15
N VAL A 29 -21.25 -9.02 28.32
CA VAL A 29 -22.14 -9.68 27.36
C VAL A 29 -23.50 -8.99 27.32
N GLU A 30 -24.03 -8.63 28.49
CA GLU A 30 -25.30 -7.91 28.61
C GLU A 30 -25.16 -6.47 28.11
N THR A 31 -24.07 -5.79 28.50
CA THR A 31 -23.79 -4.41 28.05
C THR A 31 -23.73 -4.32 26.52
N LEU A 32 -23.06 -5.26 25.85
CA LEU A 32 -23.01 -5.29 24.38
C LEU A 32 -24.40 -5.47 23.75
N GLY A 33 -25.28 -6.22 24.39
CA GLY A 33 -26.65 -6.47 23.92
C GLY A 33 -27.58 -5.26 24.01
N CYS A 34 -27.30 -4.31 24.91
CA CYS A 34 -28.06 -3.07 25.05
C CYS A 34 -27.33 -1.82 24.55
N THR A 35 -26.16 -1.96 23.93
CA THR A 35 -25.39 -0.85 23.35
C THR A 35 -26.19 -0.19 22.22
N GLN A 36 -26.43 1.12 22.35
CA GLN A 36 -27.07 1.94 21.32
C GLN A 36 -26.08 2.77 20.50
N ILE A 37 -24.90 3.06 21.04
CA ILE A 37 -23.87 3.90 20.43
C ILE A 37 -22.53 3.17 20.52
N ILE A 38 -21.85 3.05 19.37
CA ILE A 38 -20.49 2.47 19.29
C ILE A 38 -19.52 3.59 18.95
N CYS A 39 -18.59 3.87 19.86
CA CYS A 39 -17.42 4.70 19.58
C CYS A 39 -16.28 3.77 19.15
N SER A 40 -15.78 3.94 17.93
CA SER A 40 -14.70 3.11 17.38
C SER A 40 -13.49 3.97 17.08
N ASP A 41 -12.30 3.45 17.36
CA ASP A 41 -11.06 4.05 16.86
C ASP A 41 -10.88 3.72 15.37
N LYS A 42 -10.18 4.57 14.62
CA LYS A 42 -9.94 4.35 13.19
C LYS A 42 -8.80 3.35 12.99
N THR A 43 -7.62 3.68 13.49
CA THR A 43 -6.38 2.97 13.14
C THR A 43 -6.24 1.69 13.95
N GLY A 44 -6.11 0.55 13.29
CA GLY A 44 -5.98 -0.75 13.97
C GLY A 44 -7.29 -1.31 14.53
N THR A 45 -8.42 -0.62 14.32
CA THR A 45 -9.77 -1.13 14.63
C THR A 45 -10.65 -1.16 13.39
N LEU A 46 -10.92 0.01 12.77
CA LEU A 46 -11.64 0.06 11.49
C LEU A 46 -10.71 -0.23 10.30
N THR A 47 -9.46 0.21 10.38
CA THR A 47 -8.43 -0.03 9.36
C THR A 47 -7.43 -1.06 9.83
N GLN A 48 -6.76 -1.73 8.89
CA GLN A 48 -5.77 -2.77 9.17
C GLN A 48 -4.44 -2.22 9.72
N ASN A 49 -4.31 -0.89 9.87
CA ASN A 49 -3.04 -0.22 10.19
C ASN A 49 -1.88 -0.64 9.25
N LYS A 50 -2.21 -0.90 7.98
CA LYS A 50 -1.26 -1.19 6.91
C LYS A 50 -1.58 -0.25 5.74
N MET A 51 -0.55 0.42 5.23
CA MET A 51 -0.67 1.18 3.99
C MET A 51 -0.87 0.21 2.82
N THR A 52 -1.77 0.53 1.90
CA THR A 52 -2.12 -0.35 0.79
C THR A 52 -2.47 0.51 -0.41
N VAL A 53 -1.97 0.13 -1.58
CA VAL A 53 -2.36 0.78 -2.83
C VAL A 53 -3.84 0.45 -3.11
N VAL A 54 -4.63 1.48 -3.40
CA VAL A 54 -6.09 1.35 -3.57
C VAL A 54 -6.55 1.56 -5.00
N LYS A 55 -5.76 2.29 -5.80
CA LYS A 55 -6.09 2.66 -7.17
C LYS A 55 -4.82 2.96 -7.94
N HIS A 56 -4.81 2.59 -9.21
CA HIS A 56 -3.82 3.02 -10.19
C HIS A 56 -4.49 3.96 -11.21
N GLU A 57 -3.77 5.01 -11.61
CA GLU A 57 -4.12 5.83 -12.77
C GLU A 57 -3.03 5.61 -13.81
N LEU A 58 -3.33 4.78 -14.80
CA LEU A 58 -2.33 4.28 -15.74
C LEU A 58 -2.60 4.80 -17.14
N ALA A 59 -1.55 5.31 -17.76
CA ALA A 59 -1.53 5.57 -19.20
C ALA A 59 -0.46 4.75 -19.94
N SER A 60 0.45 4.14 -19.17
CA SER A 60 1.42 3.14 -19.61
C SER A 60 0.91 1.73 -19.38
N ASP A 61 1.69 0.75 -19.85
CA ASP A 61 1.56 -0.64 -19.46
C ASP A 61 1.62 -0.82 -17.92
N GLU A 62 0.76 -1.68 -17.39
CA GLU A 62 0.61 -1.90 -15.94
C GLU A 62 1.86 -2.56 -15.35
N ASP A 63 2.42 -3.57 -16.03
CA ASP A 63 3.59 -4.28 -15.56
C ASP A 63 4.79 -3.34 -15.43
N LYS A 64 4.99 -2.49 -16.44
CA LYS A 64 6.04 -1.47 -16.41
C LYS A 64 5.85 -0.48 -15.26
N PHE A 65 4.62 -0.06 -14.99
CA PHE A 65 4.32 0.87 -13.90
C PHE A 65 4.60 0.24 -12.53
N LEU A 66 4.08 -0.97 -12.28
CA LEU A 66 4.28 -1.71 -11.03
C LEU A 66 5.76 -1.99 -10.78
N ALA A 67 6.48 -2.45 -11.82
CA ALA A 67 7.92 -2.66 -11.73
C ALA A 67 8.66 -1.37 -11.39
N GLY A 68 8.31 -0.25 -12.02
CA GLY A 68 8.91 1.05 -11.74
C GLY A 68 8.69 1.53 -10.31
N MET A 69 7.47 1.39 -9.78
CA MET A 69 7.14 1.79 -8.40
C MET A 69 7.84 0.92 -7.36
N ALA A 70 7.98 -0.38 -7.61
CA ALA A 70 8.69 -1.29 -6.72
C ALA A 70 10.21 -1.13 -6.79
N LEU A 71 10.80 -0.98 -7.98
CA LEU A 71 12.24 -0.75 -8.17
C LEU A 71 12.66 0.61 -7.60
N CYS A 72 11.83 1.63 -7.77
CA CYS A 72 12.02 2.96 -7.18
C CYS A 72 11.56 3.00 -5.72
N SER A 73 11.83 1.96 -4.93
CA SER A 73 11.57 1.88 -3.50
C SER A 73 12.75 1.26 -2.77
N ASP A 74 12.99 1.71 -1.54
CA ASP A 74 14.00 1.16 -0.65
C ASP A 74 13.45 -0.01 0.19
N ALA A 75 12.12 -0.11 0.33
CA ALA A 75 11.48 -1.34 0.79
C ALA A 75 11.81 -2.54 -0.12
N LYS A 76 11.96 -3.72 0.48
CA LYS A 76 12.31 -4.96 -0.24
C LYS A 76 11.33 -6.07 0.08
N TRP A 77 11.08 -6.92 -0.91
CA TRP A 77 10.27 -8.12 -0.73
C TRP A 77 10.99 -9.13 0.17
N ASP A 78 10.32 -9.59 1.23
CA ASP A 78 10.82 -10.65 2.12
C ASP A 78 10.00 -11.92 1.85
N ALA A 79 10.62 -12.88 1.14
CA ALA A 79 9.96 -14.13 0.75
C ALA A 79 9.63 -15.04 1.94
N GLU A 80 10.35 -14.93 3.07
CA GLU A 80 10.05 -15.72 4.27
C GLU A 80 8.79 -15.22 4.98
N LYS A 81 8.59 -13.90 4.99
CA LYS A 81 7.40 -13.27 5.58
C LYS A 81 6.21 -13.18 4.61
N GLY A 82 6.47 -13.25 3.31
CA GLY A 82 5.47 -13.04 2.28
C GLY A 82 4.93 -11.60 2.26
N GLU A 83 5.73 -10.63 2.71
CA GLU A 83 5.42 -9.21 2.65
C GLU A 83 6.69 -8.36 2.53
N ALA A 84 6.56 -7.14 2.03
CA ALA A 84 7.66 -6.19 1.93
C ALA A 84 8.08 -5.64 3.30
N VAL A 85 9.38 -5.39 3.47
CA VAL A 85 9.99 -4.82 4.68
C VAL A 85 10.64 -3.47 4.34
N GLY A 86 10.30 -2.42 5.09
CA GLY A 86 10.70 -1.05 4.83
C GLY A 86 9.72 -0.02 5.43
N GLU A 87 9.70 1.18 4.86
CA GLU A 87 8.73 2.22 5.24
C GLU A 87 7.31 1.84 4.74
N PRO A 88 6.24 2.08 5.53
CA PRO A 88 4.89 1.63 5.20
C PRO A 88 4.39 1.96 3.79
N THR A 89 4.64 3.17 3.29
CA THR A 89 4.18 3.61 1.96
C THR A 89 4.94 2.87 0.86
N GLU A 90 6.25 2.70 1.02
CA GLU A 90 7.06 1.93 0.07
C GLU A 90 6.75 0.44 0.10
N CYS A 91 6.53 -0.12 1.29
CA CYS A 91 6.05 -1.49 1.44
C CYS A 91 4.73 -1.69 0.69
N ALA A 92 3.83 -0.71 0.69
CA ALA A 92 2.59 -0.80 -0.06
C ALA A 92 2.85 -0.97 -1.57
N LEU A 93 3.81 -0.24 -2.13
CA LEU A 93 4.17 -0.32 -3.56
C LEU A 93 4.83 -1.67 -3.91
N VAL A 94 5.75 -2.14 -3.08
CA VAL A 94 6.43 -3.44 -3.31
C VAL A 94 5.48 -4.60 -3.14
N ASN A 95 4.59 -4.56 -2.13
CA ASN A 95 3.54 -5.56 -1.95
C ASN A 95 2.55 -5.56 -3.11
N ASP A 96 2.30 -4.41 -3.72
CA ASP A 96 1.40 -4.31 -4.86
C ASP A 96 1.98 -4.97 -6.11
N ALA A 97 3.26 -4.70 -6.43
CA ALA A 97 3.98 -5.42 -7.48
C ALA A 97 4.07 -6.94 -7.19
N ALA A 98 4.28 -7.33 -5.93
CA ALA A 98 4.32 -8.73 -5.53
C ALA A 98 2.98 -9.47 -5.77
N LYS A 99 1.82 -8.80 -5.63
CA LYS A 99 0.51 -9.38 -5.98
C LYS A 99 0.38 -9.68 -7.48
N ALA A 100 1.08 -8.92 -8.32
CA ALA A 100 1.20 -9.18 -9.76
C ALA A 100 2.28 -10.24 -10.10
N GLY A 101 2.92 -10.85 -9.09
CA GLY A 101 3.96 -11.86 -9.28
C GLY A 101 5.38 -11.31 -9.45
N MET A 102 5.58 -10.00 -9.25
CA MET A 102 6.87 -9.33 -9.43
C MET A 102 7.68 -9.29 -8.12
N THR A 103 8.23 -10.42 -7.70
CA THR A 103 8.92 -10.53 -6.40
C THR A 103 10.44 -10.44 -6.47
N ASP A 104 11.04 -10.54 -7.65
CA ASP A 104 12.50 -10.61 -7.84
C ASP A 104 13.01 -9.57 -8.87
N LEU A 105 12.45 -8.36 -8.81
CA LEU A 105 12.75 -7.29 -9.76
C LEU A 105 14.20 -6.81 -9.67
N ASP A 106 14.80 -6.76 -8.48
CA ASP A 106 16.18 -6.30 -8.28
C ASP A 106 17.21 -7.22 -8.98
N SER A 107 16.95 -8.52 -9.05
CA SER A 107 17.83 -9.48 -9.75
C SER A 107 17.72 -9.34 -11.26
N GLN A 108 16.51 -9.08 -11.77
CA GLN A 108 16.25 -8.92 -13.20
C GLN A 108 16.71 -7.56 -13.73
N ARG A 109 16.59 -6.52 -12.90
CA ARG A 109 16.80 -5.11 -13.26
C ARG A 109 17.60 -4.39 -12.17
N PRO A 110 18.89 -4.70 -12.02
CA PRO A 110 19.68 -4.18 -10.90
C PRO A 110 19.78 -2.66 -10.91
N ARG A 111 19.56 -2.05 -9.73
CA ARG A 111 19.83 -0.62 -9.48
C ARG A 111 21.33 -0.35 -9.57
N ILE A 112 21.73 0.51 -10.50
CA ILE A 112 23.12 0.92 -10.71
C ILE A 112 23.41 2.35 -10.25
N GLY A 113 22.36 3.11 -9.95
CA GLY A 113 22.45 4.49 -9.50
C GLY A 113 21.15 4.87 -8.81
N GLU A 114 21.27 5.75 -7.83
CA GLU A 114 20.12 6.22 -7.06
C GLU A 114 20.32 7.66 -6.62
N ALA A 115 19.19 8.35 -6.51
CA ALA A 115 19.06 9.61 -5.82
C ALA A 115 17.90 9.43 -4.82
N PRO A 116 18.20 9.07 -3.55
CA PRO A 116 17.20 8.78 -2.54
C PRO A 116 16.21 9.94 -2.34
N PHE A 117 15.12 9.67 -1.63
CA PHE A 117 14.12 10.69 -1.37
C PHE A 117 14.74 11.88 -0.62
N ASP A 118 14.65 13.05 -1.24
CA ASP A 118 15.10 14.31 -0.66
C ASP A 118 13.90 15.22 -0.47
N SER A 119 13.75 15.81 0.71
CA SER A 119 12.62 16.70 1.03
C SER A 119 12.63 18.00 0.22
N GLY A 120 13.81 18.43 -0.25
CA GLY A 120 13.94 19.57 -1.16
C GLY A 120 13.45 19.25 -2.57
N ARG A 121 13.82 18.08 -3.09
CA ARG A 121 13.37 17.57 -4.40
C ARG A 121 11.94 17.01 -4.36
N LYS A 122 11.44 16.56 -3.20
CA LYS A 122 10.15 15.87 -3.01
C LYS A 122 9.95 14.63 -3.89
N MET A 123 11.04 14.00 -4.30
CA MET A 123 11.05 12.81 -5.15
C MET A 123 12.33 12.01 -4.93
N MET A 124 12.31 10.76 -5.38
CA MET A 124 13.47 9.90 -5.50
C MET A 124 13.56 9.33 -6.90
N SER A 125 14.76 8.92 -7.30
CA SER A 125 15.02 8.33 -8.60
C SER A 125 15.97 7.16 -8.47
N VAL A 126 15.77 6.13 -9.29
CA VAL A 126 16.68 5.00 -9.45
C VAL A 126 16.97 4.79 -10.92
N VAL A 127 18.20 4.45 -11.24
CA VAL A 127 18.59 4.00 -12.57
C VAL A 127 18.82 2.50 -12.48
N VAL A 128 18.10 1.75 -13.31
CA VAL A 128 18.24 0.31 -13.43
C VAL A 128 18.87 -0.04 -14.76
N LYS A 129 19.57 -1.17 -14.79
CA LYS A 129 20.06 -1.77 -16.03
C LYS A 129 19.10 -2.89 -16.44
N ASP A 130 18.64 -2.87 -17.69
CA ASP A 130 17.81 -3.93 -18.25
C ASP A 130 18.65 -5.13 -18.71
N VAL A 131 18.00 -6.25 -19.01
CA VAL A 131 18.61 -7.50 -19.49
C VAL A 131 19.41 -7.31 -20.78
N ASP A 132 18.96 -6.41 -21.65
CA ASP A 132 19.61 -6.07 -22.91
C ASP A 132 20.79 -5.10 -22.74
N GLY A 133 21.03 -4.63 -21.51
CA GLY A 133 22.13 -3.75 -21.15
C GLY A 133 21.82 -2.26 -21.24
N ASP A 134 20.62 -1.91 -21.68
CA ASP A 134 20.10 -0.55 -21.67
C ASP A 134 19.84 -0.05 -20.24
N PHE A 135 19.78 1.28 -20.09
CA PHE A 135 19.51 1.92 -18.81
C PHE A 135 18.14 2.57 -18.82
N GLU A 136 17.37 2.36 -17.75
CA GLU A 136 16.09 3.01 -17.53
C GLU A 136 16.06 3.69 -16.17
N GLN A 137 15.54 4.91 -16.11
CA GLN A 137 15.36 5.64 -14.87
C GLN A 137 13.88 5.62 -14.45
N PHE A 138 13.63 5.20 -13.21
CA PHE A 138 12.34 5.37 -12.56
C PHE A 138 12.42 6.49 -11.54
N THR A 139 11.40 7.34 -11.50
CA THR A 139 11.27 8.43 -10.53
C THR A 139 9.88 8.37 -9.92
N LYS A 140 9.79 8.44 -8.59
CA LYS A 140 8.53 8.61 -7.87
C LYS A 140 8.63 9.80 -6.91
N GLY A 141 7.52 10.48 -6.67
CA GLY A 141 7.48 11.65 -5.81
C GLY A 141 6.11 12.32 -5.80
N ALA A 142 6.08 13.55 -5.30
CA ALA A 142 4.86 14.35 -5.32
C ALA A 142 4.39 14.57 -6.78
N PRO A 143 3.11 14.32 -7.10
CA PRO A 143 2.61 14.39 -8.48
C PRO A 143 2.89 15.72 -9.17
N ASP A 144 2.66 16.84 -8.48
CA ASP A 144 2.92 18.20 -8.97
C ASP A 144 4.39 18.41 -9.36
N VAL A 145 5.31 17.85 -8.58
CA VAL A 145 6.75 17.96 -8.84
C VAL A 145 7.18 17.07 -10.00
N VAL A 146 6.78 15.79 -10.00
CA VAL A 146 7.20 14.86 -11.05
C VAL A 146 6.63 15.29 -12.40
N ILE A 147 5.33 15.58 -12.44
CA ILE A 147 4.66 16.05 -13.66
C ILE A 147 5.32 17.34 -14.13
N GLY A 148 5.63 18.28 -13.23
CA GLY A 148 6.35 19.53 -13.52
C GLY A 148 7.67 19.38 -14.28
N LEU A 149 8.31 18.21 -14.19
CA LEU A 149 9.58 17.89 -14.85
C LEU A 149 9.41 17.04 -16.12
N CYS A 150 8.20 16.54 -16.40
CA CYS A 150 7.89 15.75 -17.58
C CYS A 150 7.65 16.63 -18.81
N THR A 151 8.23 16.23 -19.94
CA THR A 151 7.98 16.81 -21.27
C THR A 151 7.07 15.93 -22.13
N HIS A 152 6.92 14.67 -21.78
CA HIS A 152 6.12 13.68 -22.50
C HIS A 152 5.33 12.82 -21.51
N VAL A 153 4.25 12.22 -22.00
CA VAL A 153 3.38 11.32 -21.25
C VAL A 153 3.01 10.12 -22.12
N TYR A 154 2.70 8.99 -21.48
CA TYR A 154 2.10 7.87 -22.19
C TYR A 154 0.62 8.17 -22.44
N GLU A 155 0.13 7.92 -23.65
CA GLU A 155 -1.29 7.91 -23.99
C GLU A 155 -1.55 6.79 -24.99
N ASN A 156 -2.51 5.90 -24.66
CA ASN A 156 -2.90 4.77 -25.51
C ASN A 156 -1.69 3.94 -25.99
N GLY A 157 -0.73 3.70 -25.10
CA GLY A 157 0.49 2.92 -25.39
C GLY A 157 1.55 3.65 -26.22
N ARG A 158 1.41 4.96 -26.44
CA ARG A 158 2.40 5.78 -27.16
C ARG A 158 2.91 6.92 -26.29
N VAL A 159 4.14 7.34 -26.54
CA VAL A 159 4.71 8.54 -25.91
C VAL A 159 4.31 9.76 -26.75
N VAL A 160 3.61 10.70 -26.13
CA VAL A 160 3.17 11.95 -26.74
C VAL A 160 3.67 13.14 -25.93
N GLU A 161 3.74 14.32 -26.55
CA GLU A 161 4.15 15.55 -25.86
C GLU A 161 3.13 15.92 -24.77
N LEU A 162 3.62 16.28 -23.58
CA LEU A 162 2.78 16.68 -22.46
C LEU A 162 2.41 18.16 -22.60
N THR A 163 1.23 18.42 -23.16
CA THR A 163 0.70 19.79 -23.29
C THR A 163 0.28 20.37 -21.93
N ASP A 164 0.24 21.70 -21.83
CA ASP A 164 -0.17 22.40 -20.59
C ASP A 164 -1.62 22.06 -20.20
N ALA A 165 -2.53 21.94 -21.18
CA ALA A 165 -3.91 21.53 -20.92
C ALA A 165 -3.98 20.12 -20.31
N ARG A 166 -3.17 19.19 -20.83
CA ARG A 166 -3.12 17.81 -20.32
C ARG A 166 -2.46 17.76 -18.93
N ARG A 167 -1.45 18.59 -18.69
CA ARG A 167 -0.81 18.77 -17.38
C ARG A 167 -1.81 19.21 -16.31
N GLU A 168 -2.67 20.18 -16.62
CA GLU A 168 -3.72 20.64 -15.71
C GLU A 168 -4.76 19.54 -15.43
N GLU A 169 -5.16 18.78 -16.45
CA GLU A 169 -6.12 17.68 -16.28
C GLU A 169 -5.60 16.58 -15.33
N ILE A 170 -4.32 16.23 -15.41
CA ILE A 170 -3.72 15.20 -14.54
C ILE A 170 -3.58 15.71 -13.08
N LEU A 171 -3.44 17.02 -12.88
CA LEU A 171 -3.26 17.63 -11.56
C LEU A 171 -4.57 18.04 -10.86
N ALA A 172 -5.70 17.96 -11.55
CA ALA A 172 -7.03 18.30 -11.04
C ALA A 172 -7.63 17.20 -10.16
#